data_AF-A0A945GDM8-F1
#
_entry.id   AF-A0A945GDM8-F1
#
_cell.length_a   1.000
_cell.length_b   1.000
_cell.length_c   1.000
_cell.angle_alpha   90.00
_cell.angle_beta   90.00
_cell.angle_gamma   90.00
#
_symmetry.space_group_name_H-M   'P 1'
#
loop_
_entity.id
_entity.type
_entity.pdbx_description
1 polymer ?
#
loop_
_entity_poly.entity_id
_entity_poly.type
_entity_poly.pdbx_seq_one_letter_code
_entity_poly.pdbx_strand_id
1 'polypeptide(L)' 'MGALDGVRVVELAGIGPGPFCGMMLSDMGADVIRIDRAGSVRG' A
#
# COMPACT_ATOMS: atom_id res chain seq x y z
N MET A 1 -14.70 2.03 9.63
CA MET A 1 -14.37 3.45 9.74
C MET A 1 -13.14 3.58 10.61
N GLY A 2 -11.97 3.70 10.00
CA GLY A 2 -10.67 3.79 10.66
C GLY A 2 -10.11 5.22 10.66
N ALA A 3 -8.97 5.42 11.33
CA ALA A 3 -8.35 6.73 11.49
C ALA A 3 -7.86 7.35 10.17
N LEU A 4 -7.66 6.54 9.12
CA LEU A 4 -7.18 6.98 7.80
C LEU A 4 -8.23 6.83 6.70
N ASP A 5 -9.52 6.71 7.06
CA ASP A 5 -10.60 6.64 6.08
C ASP A 5 -10.56 7.82 5.10
N GLY A 6 -10.66 7.50 3.80
CA GLY A 6 -10.63 8.48 2.71
C GLY A 6 -9.21 8.92 2.29
N VAL A 7 -8.16 8.47 2.97
CA VAL A 7 -6.77 8.70 2.56
C VAL A 7 -6.36 7.69 1.49
N ARG A 8 -5.77 8.19 0.39
CA ARG A 8 -5.16 7.35 -0.66
C ARG A 8 -3.65 7.41 -0.59
N VAL A 9 -2.99 6.26 -0.64
CA VAL A 9 -1.54 6.14 -0.55
C VAL A 9 -1.02 5.37 -1.77
N VAL A 10 -0.01 5.91 -2.42
CA VAL A 10 0.73 5.21 -3.48
C VAL A 10 2.01 4.66 -2.87
N GLU A 11 2.14 3.33 -2.87
CA GLU A 11 3.34 2.64 -2.40
C GLU A 11 4.16 2.16 -3.60
N LEU A 12 5.45 2.50 -3.64
CA LEU A 12 6.37 1.91 -4.62
C LEU A 12 6.88 0.56 -4.08
N ALA A 13 6.96 -0.43 -4.97
CA ALA A 13 7.46 -1.75 -4.63
C ALA A 13 8.78 -1.71 -3.85
N GLY A 14 8.79 -2.42 -2.73
CA GLY A 14 9.92 -2.52 -1.82
C GLY A 14 9.88 -3.84 -1.07
N ILE A 15 10.86 -4.05 -0.19
CA ILE A 15 10.96 -5.27 0.62
C ILE A 15 10.99 -4.84 2.08
N GLY A 16 10.27 -5.56 2.94
CA GLY A 16 10.32 -5.40 4.39
C GLY A 16 9.59 -4.13 4.88
N PRO A 17 10.31 -3.10 5.38
CA PRO A 17 9.71 -1.98 6.09
C PRO A 17 8.70 -1.16 5.28
N GLY A 18 8.91 -0.97 3.98
CA GLY A 18 7.98 -0.24 3.11
C GLY A 18 6.60 -0.92 3.04
N PRO A 19 6.51 -2.14 2.47
CA PRO A 19 5.28 -2.92 2.42
C PRO A 19 4.61 -3.12 3.78
N PHE A 20 5.41 -3.25 4.85
CA PHE A 20 4.89 -3.37 6.21
C PHE A 20 4.20 -2.09 6.68
N CYS A 21 4.78 -0.93 6.41
CA CYS A 21 4.13 0.36 6.64
C CYS A 21 2.83 0.47 5.84
N GLY A 22 2.85 0.13 4.54
CA GLY A 22 1.65 0.12 3.70
C GLY A 22 0.53 -0.75 4.27
N MET A 23 0.85 -1.95 4.77
CA MET A 23 -0.13 -2.82 5.44
C MET A 23 -0.73 -2.16 6.69
N MET A 24 0.10 -1.57 7.56
CA MET A 24 -0.39 -0.87 8.75
C MET A 24 -1.31 0.30 8.42
N LEU A 25 -1.01 1.06 7.36
CA LEU A 25 -1.86 2.16 6.91
C LEU A 25 -3.20 1.64 6.37
N SER A 26 -3.21 0.52 5.63
CA SER A 26 -4.44 -0.15 5.19
C SER A 26 -5.30 -0.61 6.37
N ASP A 27 -4.69 -1.20 7.41
CA ASP A 27 -5.40 -1.63 8.62
C ASP A 27 -6.08 -0.46 9.33
N MET A 28 -5.53 0.75 9.22
CA MET A 28 -6.11 1.98 9.76
C MET A 28 -7.15 2.63 8.83
N GLY A 29 -7.46 2.05 7.67
CA GLY A 29 -8.53 2.48 6.76
C GLY A 29 -8.06 3.22 5.49
N ALA A 30 -6.76 3.29 5.23
CA ALA A 30 -6.25 3.91 4.00
C ALA A 30 -6.48 3.01 2.76
N ASP A 31 -6.72 3.63 1.60
CA ASP A 31 -6.70 2.98 0.30
C ASP A 31 -5.27 2.99 -0.25
N VAL A 32 -4.55 1.88 -0.07
CA VAL A 32 -3.13 1.74 -0.44
C VAL A 32 -2.98 1.01 -1.77
N ILE A 33 -2.44 1.71 -2.76
CA ILE A 33 -2.19 1.20 -4.12
C ILE A 33 -0.69 0.97 -4.28
N ARG A 34 -0.29 -0.31 -4.40
CA ARG A 34 1.09 -0.70 -4.68
C ARG A 34 1.38 -0.63 -6.18
N ILE A 35 2.50 0.00 -6.52
CA ILE A 35 3.04 0.07 -7.87
C ILE A 35 4.27 -0.82 -7.95
N ASP A 36 4.12 -1.92 -8.67
CA ASP A 36 5.19 -2.82 -9.07
C ASP A 36 5.67 -2.51 -10.50
N ARG A 37 6.89 -2.95 -10.83
CA ARG A 37 7.34 -2.94 -12.23
C ARG A 37 6.43 -3.86 -13.03
N ALA A 38 6.11 -3.50 -14.27
CA ALA A 38 5.22 -4.27 -15.12
C ALA A 38 5.63 -5.75 -15.28
N GLY A 39 6.93 -6.05 -15.34
CA GLY A 39 7.44 -7.42 -15.42
C GLY A 39 7.29 -8.24 -14.12
N SER A 40 6.93 -7.60 -13.00
CA SER A 40 6.76 -8.22 -11.69
C SER A 40 5.30 -8.58 -11.39
N VAL A 41 4.34 -8.10 -12.19
CA VAL A 41 2.92 -8.42 -12.07
C VAL A 41 2.50 -9.42 -13.15
N ARG A 42 1.68 -10.41 -12.79
CA ARG A 42 0.96 -11.25 -13.76
C ARG A 42 -0.47 -10.74 -13.84
N GLY A 43 -0.90 -10.42 -15.06
CA GLY A 43 -2.30 -10.09 -15.36
C GLY A 43 -3.21 -11.32 -15.36
#